data_AF-A0A955JQK1-F1
#
_entry.id   AF-A0A955JQK1-F1
#
_cell.length_a   1.000
_cell.length_b   1.000
_cell.length_c   1.000
_cell.angle_alpha   90.00
_cell.angle_beta   90.00
_cell.angle_gamma   90.00
#
_symmetry.space_group_name_H-M   'P 1'
#
loop_
_entity.id
_entity.type
_entity.pdbx_description
1 polymer ?
#
loop_
_entity_poly.entity_id
_entity_poly.type
_entity_poly.pdbx_seq_one_letter_code
_entity_poly.pdbx_strand_id
1 'polypeptide(L)'
;MSKIKYLFVLIIFVVMLIVPISRVSASTKTVELSTTPALDDPIYDGGTKVSDVGVAITAPLNSTTTPIDSEATAHSPKGYTWRVTIPDLCDGAQITGLRVKTNSHAENESPISGVFLLAYDVGTNRMFSHYSVNDGKGEDSNSWVPALTGFATPSIDRGTGDGTTSFPASLGANGQLDGTWDLSSSTVGNQVGIFVEHWITSNTATIQTTIQSVELSYDDSNCPNPSQTIANAVSAAPIVLTTPKESSAMAINAQKETDLSILDPFYEYPNGLVDFSFDTTQTDNEVSLVFVTDKLPSQVVVRKHNPNNKAFFTIPNANISETTYNNQHALKVTYTITDNGDLDLNPAIGKINDPVGLAVQAVAVPNTGLGNY
;
A
#
# COMPACT_ATOMS: atom_id res chain seq x y z
N MET A 1 -35.22 74.36 -6.77
CA MET A 1 -34.13 74.19 -5.79
C MET A 1 -33.83 72.71 -5.62
N SER A 2 -32.55 72.39 -5.48
CA SER A 2 -31.86 71.19 -5.96
C SER A 2 -32.19 69.87 -5.25
N LYS A 3 -32.25 68.78 -6.03
CA LYS A 3 -32.28 67.38 -5.57
C LYS A 3 -30.84 66.89 -5.37
N ILE A 4 -30.48 66.44 -4.17
CA ILE A 4 -29.25 65.68 -3.92
C ILE A 4 -29.65 64.25 -3.58
N LYS A 5 -29.29 63.31 -4.47
CA LYS A 5 -29.39 61.87 -4.28
C LYS A 5 -28.11 61.38 -3.58
N TYR A 6 -28.23 60.74 -2.43
CA TYR A 6 -27.13 59.99 -1.81
C TYR A 6 -27.06 58.60 -2.43
N LEU A 7 -25.94 58.32 -3.11
CA LEU A 7 -25.57 57.01 -3.63
C LEU A 7 -24.66 56.35 -2.58
N PHE A 8 -25.21 55.40 -1.82
CA PHE A 8 -24.44 54.56 -0.91
C PHE A 8 -23.83 53.42 -1.71
N VAL A 9 -22.52 53.44 -1.93
CA VAL A 9 -21.76 52.33 -2.54
C VAL A 9 -21.33 51.40 -1.41
N LEU A 10 -21.97 50.23 -1.32
CA LEU A 10 -21.60 49.16 -0.41
C LEU A 10 -20.48 48.32 -1.06
N ILE A 11 -19.23 48.54 -0.64
CA ILE A 11 -18.08 47.74 -1.08
C ILE A 11 -18.02 46.50 -0.20
N ILE A 12 -18.41 45.34 -0.74
CA ILE A 12 -18.25 44.04 -0.10
C ILE A 12 -16.80 43.57 -0.34
N PHE A 13 -15.97 43.63 0.70
CA PHE A 13 -14.67 42.98 0.71
C PHE A 13 -14.87 41.48 0.97
N VAL A 14 -14.76 40.66 -0.08
CA VAL A 14 -14.63 39.21 0.07
C VAL A 14 -13.18 38.93 0.46
N VAL A 15 -12.92 38.83 1.77
CA VAL A 15 -11.66 38.32 2.29
C VAL A 15 -11.65 36.82 2.02
N MET A 16 -10.99 36.43 0.92
CA MET A 16 -10.74 35.03 0.60
C MET A 16 -9.72 34.51 1.62
N LEU A 17 -10.23 33.93 2.70
CA LEU A 17 -9.42 33.30 3.73
C LEU A 17 -8.75 32.06 3.10
N ILE A 18 -7.50 32.21 2.65
CA ILE A 18 -6.68 31.08 2.21
C ILE A 18 -6.34 30.29 3.47
N VAL A 19 -7.19 29.33 3.83
CA VAL A 19 -6.84 28.33 4.83
C VAL A 19 -5.72 27.50 4.22
N PRO A 20 -4.50 27.48 4.80
CA PRO A 20 -3.48 26.56 4.33
C PRO A 20 -4.05 25.16 4.50
N ILE A 21 -4.28 24.49 3.37
CA ILE A 21 -4.60 23.06 3.38
C ILE A 21 -3.33 22.39 3.86
N SER A 22 -3.26 22.10 5.16
CA SER A 22 -2.24 21.24 5.73
C SER A 22 -2.33 19.93 4.96
N ARG A 23 -1.37 19.66 4.08
CA ARG A 23 -1.25 18.36 3.42
C ARG A 23 -1.09 17.35 4.55
N VAL A 24 -2.08 16.49 4.73
CA VAL A 24 -1.93 15.30 5.55
C VAL A 24 -0.70 14.58 4.98
N SER A 25 0.36 14.45 5.77
CA SER A 25 1.53 13.70 5.34
C SER A 25 1.07 12.30 5.00
N ALA A 26 1.20 11.93 3.72
CA ALA A 26 0.90 10.57 3.27
C ALA A 26 1.74 9.59 4.10
N SER A 27 1.09 8.60 4.69
CA SER A 27 1.78 7.52 5.39
C SER A 27 2.51 6.69 4.35
N THR A 28 3.81 6.89 4.22
CA THR A 28 4.63 6.12 3.28
C THR A 28 5.03 4.82 3.97
N LYS A 29 4.61 3.68 3.42
CA LYS A 29 5.06 2.36 3.86
C LYS A 29 6.20 1.88 2.97
N THR A 30 7.21 1.28 3.59
CA THR A 30 8.31 0.61 2.89
C THR A 30 8.18 -0.89 3.06
N VAL A 31 8.15 -1.63 1.95
CA VAL A 31 8.15 -3.09 1.96
C VAL A 31 9.38 -3.60 1.22
N GLU A 32 10.07 -4.57 1.83
CA GLU A 32 11.16 -5.29 1.19
C GLU A 32 10.58 -6.34 0.24
N LEU A 33 11.01 -6.30 -1.03
CA LEU A 33 10.47 -7.17 -2.07
C LEU A 33 11.44 -8.28 -2.45
N SER A 34 10.90 -9.47 -2.70
CA SER A 34 11.68 -10.54 -3.30
C SER A 34 11.86 -10.28 -4.80
N THR A 35 13.01 -10.68 -5.33
CA THR A 35 13.27 -10.58 -6.77
C THR A 35 13.43 -11.96 -7.39
N THR A 36 13.01 -12.06 -8.64
CA THR A 36 13.20 -13.25 -9.46
C THR A 36 13.96 -12.86 -10.72
N PRO A 37 14.81 -13.75 -11.26
CA PRO A 37 15.52 -13.48 -12.50
C PRO A 37 14.54 -13.31 -13.65
N ALA A 38 14.80 -12.37 -14.53
CA ALA A 38 13.96 -12.13 -15.69
C ALA A 38 14.70 -12.50 -16.99
N LEU A 39 13.94 -12.94 -18.00
CA LEU A 39 14.38 -13.04 -19.39
C LEU A 39 13.91 -11.82 -20.20
N ASP A 40 13.58 -10.75 -19.49
CA ASP A 40 13.02 -9.55 -20.11
C ASP A 40 14.10 -8.81 -20.86
N ASP A 41 13.65 -8.15 -21.93
CA ASP A 41 14.48 -7.35 -22.81
C ASP A 41 13.93 -5.92 -22.83
N PRO A 42 14.33 -5.08 -21.86
CA PRO A 42 13.80 -3.73 -21.68
C PRO A 42 14.05 -2.87 -22.93
N ILE A 43 13.29 -1.78 -23.07
CA ILE A 43 13.41 -0.85 -24.19
C ILE A 43 14.00 0.48 -23.69
N TYR A 44 15.11 0.92 -24.27
CA TYR A 44 15.65 2.27 -24.05
C TYR A 44 14.74 3.35 -24.64
N ASP A 45 14.83 4.56 -24.08
CA ASP A 45 14.14 5.70 -24.65
C ASP A 45 14.60 5.91 -26.11
N GLY A 46 13.67 5.76 -27.06
CA GLY A 46 13.96 5.65 -28.49
C GLY A 46 13.57 4.34 -29.16
N GLY A 47 13.14 3.32 -28.40
CA GLY A 47 12.55 2.09 -28.96
C GLY A 47 13.53 0.93 -29.21
N THR A 48 14.82 1.13 -28.91
CA THR A 48 15.86 0.10 -29.01
C THR A 48 15.79 -0.86 -27.84
N LYS A 49 15.84 -2.18 -28.09
CA LYS A 49 15.86 -3.16 -27.00
C LYS A 49 17.25 -3.27 -26.39
N VAL A 50 17.34 -3.70 -25.13
CA VAL A 50 18.62 -3.95 -24.45
C VAL A 50 19.44 -5.02 -25.18
N SER A 51 18.79 -6.06 -25.70
CA SER A 51 19.45 -7.11 -26.48
C SER A 51 19.99 -6.62 -27.82
N ASP A 52 19.48 -5.49 -28.34
CA ASP A 52 19.98 -4.89 -29.58
C ASP A 52 21.32 -4.14 -29.35
N VAL A 53 21.63 -3.76 -28.10
CA VAL A 53 22.86 -3.04 -27.73
C VAL A 53 23.86 -3.89 -26.94
N GLY A 54 23.48 -5.06 -26.45
CA GLY A 54 24.33 -5.96 -25.66
C GLY A 54 23.70 -7.32 -25.35
N VAL A 55 24.33 -8.09 -24.46
CA VAL A 55 23.79 -9.39 -24.01
C VAL A 55 23.06 -9.19 -22.68
N ALA A 56 21.74 -9.38 -22.68
CA ALA A 56 20.97 -9.51 -21.45
C ALA A 56 21.14 -10.93 -20.89
N ILE A 57 21.69 -11.04 -19.68
CA ILE A 57 21.88 -12.31 -18.96
C ILE A 57 20.91 -12.35 -17.78
N THR A 58 20.15 -13.43 -17.68
CA THR A 58 19.28 -13.71 -16.54
C THR A 58 20.12 -14.13 -15.33
N ALA A 59 20.11 -13.33 -14.26
CA ALA A 59 20.87 -13.62 -13.04
C ALA A 59 19.95 -14.11 -11.91
N PRO A 60 20.08 -15.37 -11.41
CA PRO A 60 19.50 -15.80 -10.13
C PRO A 60 19.71 -14.80 -8.97
N LEU A 61 18.75 -14.75 -8.04
CA LEU A 61 18.91 -14.03 -6.76
C LEU A 61 20.15 -14.60 -6.06
N ASN A 62 21.10 -13.75 -5.66
CA ASN A 62 22.42 -14.14 -5.15
C ASN A 62 23.30 -14.95 -6.13
N SER A 63 23.04 -14.90 -7.43
CA SER A 63 23.87 -15.62 -8.39
C SER A 63 25.12 -14.87 -8.78
N THR A 64 26.14 -15.67 -9.03
CA THR A 64 27.26 -15.34 -9.90
C THR A 64 26.85 -15.76 -11.30
N THR A 65 26.72 -14.82 -12.23
CA THR A 65 26.62 -15.15 -13.65
C THR A 65 27.96 -14.86 -14.28
N THR A 66 28.67 -15.91 -14.68
CA THR A 66 29.85 -15.76 -15.53
C THR A 66 29.35 -15.39 -16.93
N PRO A 67 29.84 -14.31 -17.56
CA PRO A 67 29.44 -13.97 -18.90
C PRO A 67 29.66 -15.17 -19.85
N ILE A 68 28.63 -15.54 -20.60
CA ILE A 68 28.80 -16.49 -21.71
C ILE A 68 29.52 -15.72 -22.80
N ASP A 69 30.77 -16.09 -23.03
CA ASP A 69 31.64 -15.47 -24.01
C ASP A 69 31.28 -15.99 -25.42
N SER A 70 31.19 -15.07 -26.38
CA SER A 70 31.69 -15.29 -27.75
C SER A 70 31.74 -13.95 -28.50
N GLU A 71 32.97 -13.49 -28.75
CA GLU A 71 33.35 -12.54 -29.82
C GLU A 71 32.79 -11.11 -29.78
N ALA A 72 32.61 -10.53 -28.60
CA ALA A 72 32.19 -9.14 -28.49
C ALA A 72 33.40 -8.19 -28.64
N THR A 73 33.39 -7.30 -29.62
CA THR A 73 34.38 -6.22 -29.81
C THR A 73 34.49 -5.37 -28.54
N ALA A 74 35.68 -4.80 -28.27
CA ALA A 74 35.91 -3.93 -27.11
C ALA A 74 34.76 -2.91 -26.92
N HIS A 75 34.25 -2.76 -25.69
CA HIS A 75 33.08 -1.95 -25.27
C HIS A 75 31.69 -2.62 -25.38
N SER A 76 31.58 -3.92 -25.15
CA SER A 76 30.27 -4.58 -25.15
C SER A 76 29.58 -4.50 -23.79
N PRO A 77 28.41 -3.86 -23.66
CA PRO A 77 27.69 -3.80 -22.39
C PRO A 77 27.20 -5.18 -21.97
N LYS A 78 27.21 -5.43 -20.66
CA LYS A 78 26.70 -6.63 -20.02
C LYS A 78 25.52 -6.25 -19.13
N GLY A 79 24.34 -6.79 -19.46
CA GLY A 79 23.09 -6.44 -18.80
C GLY A 79 22.57 -7.57 -17.91
N TYR A 80 22.00 -7.21 -16.76
CA TYR A 80 21.35 -8.12 -15.83
C TYR A 80 19.93 -7.64 -15.52
N THR A 81 18.93 -8.51 -15.63
CA THR A 81 17.53 -8.16 -15.35
C THR A 81 16.92 -8.99 -14.23
N TRP A 82 16.11 -8.32 -13.42
CA TRP A 82 15.27 -8.92 -12.38
C TRP A 82 13.84 -8.40 -12.48
N ARG A 83 12.89 -9.23 -12.04
CA ARG A 83 11.51 -8.84 -11.79
C ARG A 83 11.26 -8.76 -10.30
N VAL A 84 10.53 -7.73 -9.93
CA VAL A 84 10.05 -7.49 -8.57
C VAL A 84 8.54 -7.54 -8.62
N THR A 85 7.95 -8.50 -7.93
CA THR A 85 6.50 -8.57 -7.77
C THR A 85 6.09 -7.62 -6.65
N ILE A 86 5.24 -6.66 -6.99
CA ILE A 86 4.63 -5.76 -6.02
C ILE A 86 3.52 -6.55 -5.30
N PRO A 87 3.46 -6.54 -3.96
CA PRO A 87 2.38 -7.22 -3.23
C PRO A 87 1.02 -6.68 -3.65
N ASP A 88 -0.04 -7.45 -3.44
CA ASP A 88 -1.40 -6.99 -3.69
C ASP A 88 -1.69 -5.76 -2.79
N LEU A 89 -1.61 -4.58 -3.40
CA LEU A 89 -2.02 -3.33 -2.79
C LEU A 89 -3.55 -3.20 -2.95
N CYS A 90 -4.18 -2.45 -2.05
CA CYS A 90 -5.62 -2.20 -2.16
C CYS A 90 -5.97 -1.44 -3.46
N ASP A 91 -7.23 -1.50 -3.86
CA ASP A 91 -7.78 -0.60 -4.87
C ASP A 91 -7.68 0.85 -4.36
N GLY A 92 -6.84 1.67 -4.99
CA GLY A 92 -6.62 3.07 -4.61
C GLY A 92 -5.26 3.36 -3.97
N ALA A 93 -4.45 2.35 -3.67
CA ALA A 93 -3.06 2.58 -3.32
C ALA A 93 -2.30 3.18 -4.51
N GLN A 94 -1.42 4.14 -4.24
CA GLN A 94 -0.58 4.78 -5.24
C GLN A 94 0.88 4.51 -4.91
N ILE A 95 1.62 3.89 -5.83
CA ILE A 95 3.07 3.75 -5.69
C ILE A 95 3.70 5.13 -5.86
N THR A 96 4.52 5.53 -4.89
CA THR A 96 5.16 6.85 -4.86
C THR A 96 6.64 6.78 -5.10
N GLY A 97 7.28 5.65 -4.81
CA GLY A 97 8.70 5.49 -5.10
C GLY A 97 9.20 4.06 -5.06
N LEU A 98 10.40 3.88 -5.58
CA LEU A 98 11.16 2.65 -5.56
C LEU A 98 12.60 2.98 -5.17
N ARG A 99 13.21 2.17 -4.33
CA ARG A 99 14.65 2.23 -4.05
C ARG A 99 15.26 0.86 -4.22
N VAL A 100 16.40 0.81 -4.90
CA VAL A 100 17.11 -0.43 -5.21
C VAL A 100 18.56 -0.27 -4.80
N LYS A 101 19.04 -1.19 -3.97
CA LYS A 101 20.45 -1.31 -3.61
C LYS A 101 21.05 -2.54 -4.25
N THR A 102 22.20 -2.40 -4.89
CA THR A 102 22.94 -3.54 -5.46
C THR A 102 24.40 -3.49 -5.06
N ASN A 103 25.04 -4.62 -4.86
CA ASN A 103 26.49 -4.72 -4.79
C ASN A 103 27.03 -5.35 -6.07
N SER A 104 28.01 -4.70 -6.68
CA SER A 104 28.70 -5.17 -7.86
C SER A 104 30.15 -5.49 -7.53
N HIS A 105 30.63 -6.63 -8.01
CA HIS A 105 31.99 -7.13 -7.90
C HIS A 105 32.53 -7.47 -9.30
N ALA A 106 33.81 -7.20 -9.57
CA ALA A 106 34.51 -7.63 -10.76
C ALA A 106 35.80 -8.37 -10.39
N GLU A 107 35.93 -9.62 -10.82
CA GLU A 107 37.19 -10.35 -10.74
C GLU A 107 38.05 -9.96 -11.95
N ASN A 108 39.28 -9.52 -11.67
CA ASN A 108 40.24 -8.90 -12.60
C ASN A 108 39.96 -7.42 -12.87
N GLU A 109 40.87 -6.54 -12.45
CA GLU A 109 40.80 -5.07 -12.51
C GLU A 109 40.82 -4.46 -13.93
N SER A 110 40.20 -5.12 -14.92
CA SER A 110 39.93 -4.43 -16.18
C SER A 110 38.92 -3.32 -15.92
N PRO A 111 39.19 -2.09 -16.39
CA PRO A 111 38.41 -0.94 -15.98
C PRO A 111 36.98 -1.10 -16.51
N ILE A 112 36.06 -1.29 -15.58
CA ILE A 112 34.65 -1.01 -15.81
C ILE A 112 34.58 0.47 -16.14
N SER A 113 34.16 0.80 -17.36
CA SER A 113 34.01 2.19 -17.80
C SER A 113 32.73 2.82 -17.28
N GLY A 114 31.73 2.01 -16.92
CA GLY A 114 30.49 2.51 -16.32
C GLY A 114 29.61 1.40 -15.78
N VAL A 115 28.77 1.76 -14.81
CA VAL A 115 27.72 0.89 -14.26
C VAL A 115 26.42 1.68 -14.21
N PHE A 116 25.36 1.10 -14.76
CA PHE A 116 24.03 1.70 -14.80
C PHE A 116 23.08 0.83 -14.00
N LEU A 117 22.21 1.47 -13.21
CA LEU A 117 21.08 0.85 -12.53
C LEU A 117 19.80 1.54 -13.03
N LEU A 118 18.86 0.75 -13.53
CA LEU A 118 17.64 1.23 -14.15
C LEU A 118 16.43 0.47 -13.60
N ALA A 119 15.30 1.15 -13.51
CA ALA A 119 14.01 0.57 -13.19
C ALA A 119 13.04 0.79 -14.35
N TYR A 120 12.21 -0.21 -14.66
CA TYR A 120 11.28 -0.16 -15.78
C TYR A 120 9.92 -0.77 -15.44
N ASP A 121 8.89 -0.30 -16.14
CA ASP A 121 7.55 -0.88 -16.11
C ASP A 121 7.53 -2.15 -16.95
N VAL A 122 7.20 -3.30 -16.35
CA VAL A 122 7.14 -4.60 -17.04
C VAL A 122 6.02 -4.65 -18.08
N GLY A 123 4.93 -3.90 -17.89
CA GLY A 123 3.81 -3.86 -18.83
C GLY A 123 4.17 -3.18 -20.14
N THR A 124 4.99 -2.13 -20.08
CA THR A 124 5.38 -1.33 -21.26
C THR A 124 6.84 -1.53 -21.70
N ASN A 125 7.64 -2.22 -20.88
CA ASN A 125 9.10 -2.31 -20.99
C ASN A 125 9.81 -0.95 -21.05
N ARG A 126 9.16 0.12 -20.59
CA ARG A 126 9.71 1.48 -20.60
C ARG A 126 10.39 1.80 -19.28
N MET A 127 11.56 2.42 -19.37
CA MET A 127 12.34 2.82 -18.22
C MET A 127 11.76 4.09 -17.57
N PHE A 128 11.71 4.12 -16.24
CA PHE A 128 11.24 5.30 -15.49
C PHE A 128 12.29 6.42 -15.51
N SER A 129 13.55 6.06 -15.22
CA SER A 129 14.77 6.86 -15.39
C SER A 129 16.00 5.98 -15.13
N HIS A 130 17.19 6.44 -15.52
CA HIS A 130 18.45 5.73 -15.29
C HIS A 130 19.27 6.36 -14.16
N TYR A 131 20.03 5.54 -13.46
CA TYR A 131 21.05 5.95 -12.51
C TYR A 131 22.40 5.41 -12.98
N SER A 132 23.41 6.27 -13.19
CA SER A 132 24.70 5.88 -13.77
C SER A 132 25.89 6.30 -12.90
N VAL A 133 26.87 5.40 -12.73
CA VAL A 133 28.27 5.76 -12.45
C VAL A 133 29.03 5.65 -13.76
N ASN A 134 29.73 6.71 -14.14
CA ASN A 134 30.74 6.66 -15.19
C ASN A 134 32.10 6.94 -14.53
N ASP A 135 33.21 6.43 -15.09
CA ASP A 135 34.59 6.40 -14.56
C ASP A 135 35.24 7.79 -14.35
N GLY A 136 34.54 8.70 -13.68
CA GLY A 136 35.07 9.93 -13.12
C GLY A 136 35.58 10.98 -14.10
N LYS A 137 35.62 10.68 -15.39
CA LYS A 137 35.45 11.69 -16.41
C LYS A 137 33.97 12.01 -16.42
N GLY A 138 33.60 13.01 -15.63
CA GLY A 138 32.24 13.53 -15.63
C GLY A 138 31.73 13.61 -17.06
N GLU A 139 30.57 13.00 -17.30
CA GLU A 139 29.79 13.17 -18.53
C GLU A 139 29.23 14.60 -18.66
N ASP A 140 29.86 15.60 -18.03
CA ASP A 140 29.67 17.01 -18.34
C ASP A 140 30.07 17.35 -19.80
N SER A 141 30.56 16.36 -20.58
CA SER A 141 30.78 16.47 -22.03
C SER A 141 29.76 15.72 -22.91
N ASN A 142 28.84 14.93 -22.33
CA ASN A 142 27.77 14.26 -23.09
C ASN A 142 26.42 14.89 -22.71
N SER A 143 25.95 15.84 -23.52
CA SER A 143 24.78 16.69 -23.26
C SER A 143 23.44 15.96 -23.10
N TRP A 144 23.42 14.62 -23.23
CA TRP A 144 22.22 13.79 -23.19
C TRP A 144 21.97 13.14 -21.83
N VAL A 145 22.92 13.21 -20.89
CA VAL A 145 22.80 12.56 -19.56
C VAL A 145 22.92 13.64 -18.47
N PRO A 146 21.82 13.97 -17.75
CA PRO A 146 21.88 14.92 -16.64
C PRO A 146 22.81 14.42 -15.53
N ALA A 147 23.61 15.32 -14.94
CA ALA A 147 24.44 14.99 -13.78
C ALA A 147 23.57 14.56 -12.59
N LEU A 148 23.72 13.32 -12.12
CA LEU A 148 22.97 12.76 -11.00
C LEU A 148 23.87 12.60 -9.78
N THR A 149 23.46 13.21 -8.66
CA THR A 149 24.09 13.07 -7.35
C THR A 149 23.45 11.90 -6.60
N GLY A 150 24.24 10.93 -6.12
CA GLY A 150 23.67 9.82 -5.35
C GLY A 150 24.63 8.72 -4.91
N PHE A 151 25.82 8.61 -5.50
CA PHE A 151 26.84 7.76 -4.89
C PHE A 151 27.20 8.40 -3.57
N ALA A 152 27.25 7.61 -2.49
CA ALA A 152 28.28 7.87 -1.51
C ALA A 152 29.60 7.77 -2.29
N THR A 153 30.06 8.90 -2.86
CA THR A 153 31.47 8.99 -3.20
C THR A 153 32.17 8.64 -1.90
N PRO A 154 33.03 7.62 -1.86
CA PRO A 154 33.77 7.29 -0.64
C PRO A 154 34.27 8.61 -0.05
N SER A 155 34.06 8.81 1.25
CA SER A 155 34.38 10.08 1.92
C SER A 155 35.88 10.33 1.83
N ILE A 156 36.32 10.93 0.74
CA ILE A 156 37.62 11.55 0.61
C ILE A 156 37.33 13.03 0.88
N ASP A 157 37.93 13.52 1.96
CA ASP A 157 37.88 14.91 2.40
C ASP A 157 38.20 15.85 1.23
N ARG A 158 37.19 16.60 0.77
CA ARG A 158 37.27 17.49 -0.38
C ARG A 158 37.60 18.89 0.11
N GLY A 159 38.89 19.24 0.10
CA GLY A 159 39.32 20.63 0.19
C GLY A 159 38.73 21.42 -0.98
N THR A 160 38.11 22.56 -0.69
CA THR A 160 37.50 23.45 -1.69
C THR A 160 38.57 24.04 -2.61
N GLY A 161 38.63 23.58 -3.86
CA GLY A 161 39.49 24.16 -4.90
C GLY A 161 39.08 23.68 -6.29
N ASP A 162 38.88 24.61 -7.21
CA ASP A 162 38.68 24.36 -8.64
C ASP A 162 39.91 23.64 -9.21
N GLY A 163 39.83 22.32 -9.30
CA GLY A 163 40.83 21.46 -9.91
C GLY A 163 40.12 20.36 -10.68
N THR A 164 40.46 20.21 -11.96
CA THR A 164 40.03 19.09 -12.80
C THR A 164 40.26 17.77 -12.07
N THR A 165 39.18 17.07 -11.72
CA THR A 165 39.26 15.81 -10.98
C THR A 165 39.63 14.68 -11.94
N SER A 166 40.85 14.16 -11.84
CA SER A 166 41.09 12.76 -12.17
C SER A 166 40.54 11.92 -11.01
N PHE A 167 39.45 11.19 -11.25
CA PHE A 167 39.13 10.07 -10.38
C PHE A 167 40.27 9.04 -10.46
N PRO A 168 40.44 8.16 -9.45
CA PRO A 168 41.28 6.98 -9.63
C PRO A 168 40.81 6.27 -10.90
N ALA A 169 41.75 5.90 -11.77
CA ALA A 169 41.53 5.39 -13.14
C ALA A 169 40.83 4.00 -13.21
N SER A 170 40.11 3.64 -12.16
CA SER A 170 39.24 2.49 -12.09
C SER A 170 38.18 2.75 -11.01
N LEU A 171 36.90 2.61 -11.38
CA LEU A 171 35.91 2.12 -10.43
C LEU A 171 36.49 0.81 -9.90
N GLY A 172 36.89 0.78 -8.62
CA GLY A 172 37.49 -0.41 -8.04
C GLY A 172 36.62 -1.65 -8.31
N ALA A 173 37.21 -2.83 -8.23
CA ALA A 173 36.55 -4.12 -8.44
C ALA A 173 35.30 -4.37 -7.57
N ASN A 174 34.88 -3.44 -6.71
CA ASN A 174 33.75 -3.58 -5.80
C ASN A 174 33.05 -2.23 -5.58
N GLY A 175 31.72 -2.21 -5.63
CA GLY A 175 30.93 -1.01 -5.33
C GLY A 175 29.45 -1.30 -5.06
N GLN A 176 28.78 -0.37 -4.37
CA GLN A 176 27.34 -0.40 -4.16
C GLN A 176 26.66 0.67 -5.03
N LEU A 177 25.58 0.29 -5.70
CA LEU A 177 24.64 1.21 -6.35
C LEU A 177 23.43 1.37 -5.43
N ASP A 178 22.95 2.60 -5.23
CA ASP A 178 21.75 2.91 -4.44
C ASP A 178 20.90 3.92 -5.23
N GLY A 179 19.95 3.40 -6.01
CA GLY A 179 19.06 4.20 -6.86
C GLY A 179 17.71 4.41 -6.19
N THR A 180 17.14 5.62 -6.30
CA THR A 180 15.77 5.92 -5.88
C THR A 180 15.01 6.59 -7.02
N TRP A 181 13.80 6.12 -7.31
CA TRP A 181 12.91 6.63 -8.35
C TRP A 181 11.63 7.18 -7.71
N ASP A 182 11.23 8.39 -8.12
CA ASP A 182 9.90 8.93 -7.86
C ASP A 182 8.93 8.35 -8.90
N LEU A 183 7.94 7.60 -8.41
CA LEU A 183 6.93 6.93 -9.23
C LEU A 183 5.54 7.57 -9.08
N SER A 184 5.44 8.71 -8.38
CA SER A 184 4.17 9.37 -8.07
C SER A 184 3.33 9.76 -9.30
N SER A 185 3.96 9.90 -10.47
CA SER A 185 3.29 10.22 -11.74
C SER A 185 3.09 9.02 -12.67
N SER A 186 3.56 7.83 -12.28
CA SER A 186 3.58 6.63 -13.11
C SER A 186 2.46 5.66 -12.73
N THR A 187 1.78 5.09 -13.72
CA THR A 187 0.92 3.91 -13.50
C THR A 187 1.80 2.66 -13.60
N VAL A 188 2.21 2.14 -12.46
CA VAL A 188 3.01 0.91 -12.39
C VAL A 188 2.07 -0.27 -12.23
N GLY A 189 2.28 -1.34 -13.00
CA GLY A 189 1.54 -2.59 -12.83
C GLY A 189 1.88 -3.31 -11.52
N ASN A 190 1.50 -4.57 -11.41
CA ASN A 190 1.87 -5.42 -10.26
C ASN A 190 3.33 -5.91 -10.29
N GLN A 191 4.13 -5.46 -11.26
CA GLN A 191 5.53 -5.82 -11.40
C GLN A 191 6.38 -4.62 -11.84
N VAL A 192 7.58 -4.54 -11.30
CA VAL A 192 8.64 -3.64 -11.74
C VAL A 192 9.85 -4.45 -12.16
N GLY A 193 10.49 -4.03 -13.24
CA GLY A 193 11.76 -4.57 -13.67
C GLY A 193 12.93 -3.77 -13.13
N ILE A 194 14.01 -4.46 -12.76
CA ILE A 194 15.30 -3.86 -12.42
C ILE A 194 16.29 -4.31 -13.50
N PHE A 195 17.10 -3.38 -13.98
CA PHE A 195 18.15 -3.64 -14.95
C PHE A 195 19.46 -3.05 -14.44
N VAL A 196 20.55 -3.83 -14.49
CA VAL A 196 21.90 -3.34 -14.22
C VAL A 196 22.78 -3.60 -15.43
N GLU A 197 23.42 -2.57 -15.94
CA GLU A 197 24.31 -2.63 -17.09
C GLU A 197 25.74 -2.32 -16.67
N HIS A 198 26.70 -3.11 -17.13
CA HIS A 198 28.12 -2.87 -16.93
C HIS A 198 28.80 -2.68 -18.27
N TRP A 199 29.55 -1.60 -18.39
CA TRP A 199 30.38 -1.35 -19.55
C TRP A 199 31.80 -1.78 -19.23
N ILE A 200 32.28 -2.80 -19.95
CA ILE A 200 33.61 -3.36 -19.77
C ILE A 200 34.51 -3.06 -20.97
N THR A 201 35.75 -2.71 -20.68
CA THR A 201 36.77 -2.42 -21.68
C THR A 201 37.55 -3.66 -22.12
N SER A 202 37.52 -4.74 -21.33
CA SER A 202 38.11 -6.05 -21.66
C SER A 202 37.07 -7.16 -21.62
N ASN A 203 37.30 -8.21 -22.39
CA ASN A 203 36.46 -9.40 -22.43
C ASN A 203 36.76 -10.43 -21.32
N THR A 204 37.74 -10.17 -20.45
CA THR A 204 38.20 -11.13 -19.43
C THR A 204 37.72 -10.83 -18.02
N ALA A 205 36.91 -9.79 -17.83
CA ALA A 205 36.35 -9.44 -16.52
C ALA A 205 35.15 -10.34 -16.19
N THR A 206 35.18 -11.00 -15.04
CA THR A 206 33.99 -11.66 -14.48
C THR A 206 33.28 -10.63 -13.61
N ILE A 207 32.04 -10.28 -13.95
CA ILE A 207 31.24 -9.35 -13.15
C ILE A 207 30.13 -10.12 -12.43
N GLN A 208 29.92 -9.75 -11.18
CA GLN A 208 28.82 -10.20 -10.36
C GLN A 208 28.06 -8.98 -9.84
N THR A 209 26.74 -8.97 -10.02
CA THR A 209 25.85 -8.02 -9.34
C THR A 209 24.84 -8.78 -8.49
N THR A 210 24.65 -8.31 -7.26
CA THR A 210 23.68 -8.84 -6.31
C THR A 210 22.74 -7.73 -5.90
N ILE A 211 21.43 -7.98 -5.96
CA ILE A 211 20.44 -7.09 -5.34
C ILE A 211 20.52 -7.28 -3.82
N GLN A 212 20.78 -6.20 -3.10
CA GLN A 212 20.87 -6.18 -1.64
C GLN A 212 19.50 -5.89 -1.02
N SER A 213 18.78 -4.91 -1.57
CA SER A 213 17.40 -4.63 -1.16
C SER A 213 16.60 -3.99 -2.30
N VAL A 214 15.30 -4.25 -2.29
CA VAL A 214 14.32 -3.51 -3.09
C VAL A 214 13.25 -3.01 -2.13
N GLU A 215 13.15 -1.69 -2.02
CA GLU A 215 12.25 -0.98 -1.13
C GLU A 215 11.18 -0.28 -1.98
N LEU A 216 9.90 -0.62 -1.79
CA LEU A 216 8.79 0.06 -2.45
C LEU A 216 8.14 1.04 -1.48
N SER A 217 7.93 2.27 -1.93
CA SER A 217 7.16 3.31 -1.23
C SER A 217 5.81 3.50 -1.89
N TYR A 218 4.73 3.49 -1.10
CA TYR A 218 3.37 3.72 -1.58
C TYR A 218 2.55 4.55 -0.58
N ASP A 219 1.55 5.25 -1.10
CA ASP A 219 0.50 5.95 -0.37
C ASP A 219 -0.79 5.11 -0.44
N ASP A 220 -1.23 4.64 0.72
CA ASP A 220 -2.44 3.83 0.87
C ASP A 220 -3.61 4.65 1.43
N SER A 221 -3.49 5.97 1.54
CA SER A 221 -4.52 6.86 2.14
C SER A 221 -5.89 6.75 1.45
N ASN A 222 -5.91 6.40 0.17
CA ASN A 222 -7.14 6.22 -0.60
C ASN A 222 -7.65 4.77 -0.62
N CYS A 223 -7.02 3.84 0.10
CA CYS A 223 -7.56 2.50 0.25
C CYS A 223 -8.94 2.53 0.88
N PRO A 224 -9.94 1.85 0.31
CA PRO A 224 -11.18 1.62 1.03
C PRO A 224 -10.90 0.74 2.25
N ASN A 225 -11.68 0.97 3.30
CA ASN A 225 -11.73 0.03 4.41
C ASN A 225 -12.18 -1.35 3.91
N PRO A 226 -11.60 -2.45 4.41
CA PRO A 226 -12.03 -3.80 4.04
C PRO A 226 -13.52 -3.98 4.35
N SER A 227 -14.26 -4.60 3.43
CA SER A 227 -15.68 -4.86 3.61
C SER A 227 -16.11 -6.23 3.09
N GLN A 228 -17.10 -6.83 3.73
CA GLN A 228 -17.73 -8.09 3.33
C GLN A 228 -19.25 -7.96 3.41
N THR A 229 -19.94 -8.62 2.48
CA THR A 229 -21.41 -8.67 2.46
C THR A 229 -21.89 -10.10 2.62
N ILE A 230 -22.83 -10.34 3.53
CA ILE A 230 -23.50 -11.64 3.71
C ILE A 230 -25.02 -11.48 3.69
N ALA A 231 -25.71 -12.62 3.56
CA ALA A 231 -27.14 -12.67 3.74
C ALA A 231 -27.48 -12.78 5.23
N ASN A 232 -28.45 -11.99 5.67
CA ASN A 232 -29.08 -12.07 6.97
C ASN A 232 -29.67 -13.47 7.21
N ALA A 233 -29.39 -14.09 8.36
CA ALA A 233 -29.87 -15.43 8.65
C ALA A 233 -31.41 -15.50 8.79
N VAL A 234 -32.07 -14.41 9.18
CA VAL A 234 -33.52 -14.34 9.37
C VAL A 234 -34.25 -13.98 8.08
N SER A 235 -33.82 -12.90 7.40
CA SER A 235 -34.55 -12.31 6.27
C SER A 235 -33.92 -12.54 4.90
N ALA A 236 -32.71 -13.11 4.83
CA ALA A 236 -31.84 -13.15 3.65
C ALA A 236 -31.44 -11.78 3.08
N ALA A 237 -31.86 -10.67 3.70
CA ALA A 237 -31.47 -9.32 3.29
C ALA A 237 -29.96 -9.10 3.48
N PRO A 238 -29.30 -8.24 2.69
CA PRO A 238 -27.86 -8.00 2.85
C PRO A 238 -27.48 -7.38 4.21
N ILE A 239 -26.35 -7.83 4.72
CA ILE A 239 -25.61 -7.22 5.83
C ILE A 239 -24.20 -6.93 5.32
N VAL A 240 -23.73 -5.69 5.47
CA VAL A 240 -22.37 -5.30 5.10
C VAL A 240 -21.57 -5.02 6.36
N LEU A 241 -20.44 -5.69 6.55
CA LEU A 241 -19.43 -5.34 7.55
C LEU A 241 -18.33 -4.53 6.88
N THR A 242 -17.85 -3.50 7.57
CA THR A 242 -16.65 -2.74 7.22
C THR A 242 -15.77 -2.64 8.45
N THR A 243 -14.52 -3.09 8.34
CA THR A 243 -13.52 -3.06 9.42
C THR A 243 -12.55 -1.89 9.23
N PRO A 244 -11.71 -1.54 10.22
CA PRO A 244 -10.67 -0.54 10.01
C PRO A 244 -9.73 -0.88 8.85
N LYS A 245 -9.07 0.16 8.33
CA LYS A 245 -7.97 0.00 7.40
C LYS A 245 -6.90 -0.93 8.00
N GLU A 246 -6.24 -1.72 7.14
CA GLU A 246 -5.19 -2.68 7.53
C GLU A 246 -5.69 -3.93 8.29
N SER A 247 -6.99 -4.05 8.57
CA SER A 247 -7.54 -5.31 9.07
C SER A 247 -7.36 -6.42 8.04
N SER A 248 -7.08 -7.64 8.52
CA SER A 248 -6.89 -8.82 7.68
C SER A 248 -7.65 -10.03 8.24
N ALA A 249 -7.62 -11.17 7.53
CA ALA A 249 -8.27 -12.41 7.96
C ALA A 249 -9.75 -12.27 8.36
N MET A 250 -10.47 -11.36 7.70
CA MET A 250 -11.87 -11.07 8.04
C MET A 250 -12.78 -12.27 7.76
N ALA A 251 -13.50 -12.70 8.80
CA ALA A 251 -14.56 -13.68 8.73
C ALA A 251 -15.85 -13.08 9.29
N ILE A 252 -16.98 -13.40 8.65
CA ILE A 252 -18.30 -12.93 9.06
C ILE A 252 -19.33 -14.05 8.83
N ASN A 253 -20.23 -14.22 9.78
CA ASN A 253 -21.31 -15.19 9.73
C ASN A 253 -22.60 -14.57 10.28
N ALA A 254 -23.75 -14.91 9.68
CA ALA A 254 -25.04 -14.52 10.21
C ALA A 254 -25.65 -15.68 11.00
N GLN A 255 -26.28 -15.38 12.12
CA GLN A 255 -26.91 -16.36 12.99
C GLN A 255 -28.30 -15.88 13.44
N LYS A 256 -29.28 -16.78 13.50
CA LYS A 256 -30.56 -16.47 14.16
C LYS A 256 -30.38 -16.60 15.66
N GLU A 257 -31.02 -15.74 16.42
CA GLU A 257 -31.04 -15.88 17.88
C GLU A 257 -31.63 -17.24 18.31
N THR A 258 -32.65 -17.73 17.60
CA THR A 258 -33.26 -19.05 17.86
C THR A 258 -32.30 -20.23 17.72
N ASP A 259 -31.16 -20.03 17.07
CA ASP A 259 -30.12 -21.05 16.91
C ASP A 259 -29.11 -21.02 18.08
N LEU A 260 -29.25 -20.08 19.01
CA LEU A 260 -28.44 -19.99 20.22
C LEU A 260 -28.97 -20.91 21.33
N SER A 261 -28.07 -21.30 22.23
CA SER A 261 -28.43 -22.09 23.41
C SER A 261 -29.21 -21.30 24.48
N ILE A 262 -29.14 -19.96 24.43
CA ILE A 262 -29.86 -19.03 25.30
C ILE A 262 -30.36 -17.86 24.44
N LEU A 263 -31.61 -17.48 24.65
CA LEU A 263 -32.25 -16.31 24.03
C LEU A 263 -32.17 -15.11 24.98
N ASP A 264 -32.18 -13.90 24.44
CA ASP A 264 -32.34 -12.68 25.23
C ASP A 264 -33.80 -12.56 25.66
N PRO A 265 -34.12 -12.64 26.97
CA PRO A 265 -35.52 -12.61 27.41
C PRO A 265 -36.18 -11.23 27.25
N PHE A 266 -35.39 -10.18 26.96
CA PHE A 266 -35.88 -8.80 26.91
C PHE A 266 -35.84 -8.20 25.51
N TYR A 267 -35.25 -8.90 24.53
CA TYR A 267 -35.05 -8.37 23.19
C TYR A 267 -35.27 -9.45 22.13
N GLU A 268 -35.66 -9.01 20.95
CA GLU A 268 -35.73 -9.84 19.75
C GLU A 268 -34.75 -9.30 18.70
N TYR A 269 -34.19 -10.19 17.88
CA TYR A 269 -33.23 -9.83 16.83
C TYR A 269 -33.84 -10.11 15.45
N PRO A 270 -34.73 -9.23 14.93
CA PRO A 270 -35.39 -9.43 13.65
C PRO A 270 -34.43 -9.46 12.46
N ASN A 271 -33.24 -8.89 12.64
CA ASN A 271 -32.13 -8.92 11.69
C ASN A 271 -31.03 -9.92 12.10
N GLY A 272 -31.31 -10.85 13.01
CA GLY A 272 -30.33 -11.81 13.51
C GLY A 272 -29.12 -11.16 14.18
N LEU A 273 -28.13 -12.00 14.43
CA LEU A 273 -26.80 -11.65 14.92
C LEU A 273 -25.78 -11.82 13.80
N VAL A 274 -24.71 -11.04 13.87
CA VAL A 274 -23.57 -11.05 12.97
C VAL A 274 -22.35 -11.35 13.81
N ASP A 275 -21.82 -12.56 13.66
CA ASP A 275 -20.57 -12.99 14.27
C ASP A 275 -19.42 -12.65 13.33
N PHE A 276 -18.50 -11.79 13.74
CA PHE A 276 -17.36 -11.43 12.91
C PHE A 276 -16.05 -11.43 13.68
N SER A 277 -14.98 -11.70 12.94
CA SER A 277 -13.61 -11.60 13.43
C SER A 277 -12.69 -11.02 12.37
N PHE A 278 -11.61 -10.38 12.81
CA PHE A 278 -10.53 -9.91 11.96
C PHE A 278 -9.24 -9.75 12.78
N ASP A 279 -8.11 -9.77 12.09
CA ASP A 279 -6.80 -9.48 12.67
C ASP A 279 -6.48 -7.98 12.49
N THR A 280 -5.88 -7.35 13.49
CA THR A 280 -5.56 -5.91 13.51
C THR A 280 -4.25 -5.63 14.25
N THR A 281 -3.61 -4.51 13.93
CA THR A 281 -2.48 -3.95 14.69
C THR A 281 -2.89 -2.74 15.53
N GLN A 282 -4.14 -2.29 15.39
CA GLN A 282 -4.66 -1.10 16.05
C GLN A 282 -5.27 -1.45 17.41
N THR A 283 -4.99 -0.62 18.42
CA THR A 283 -5.60 -0.75 19.75
C THR A 283 -7.10 -0.47 19.69
N ASP A 284 -7.51 0.57 18.96
CA ASP A 284 -8.92 0.94 18.82
C ASP A 284 -9.38 0.74 17.37
N ASN A 285 -10.48 0.02 17.19
CA ASN A 285 -10.96 -0.44 15.90
C ASN A 285 -12.38 0.06 15.66
N GLU A 286 -12.56 1.09 14.84
CA GLU A 286 -13.89 1.52 14.40
C GLU A 286 -14.46 0.52 13.38
N VAL A 287 -15.55 -0.14 13.74
CA VAL A 287 -16.28 -1.05 12.87
C VAL A 287 -17.60 -0.44 12.44
N SER A 288 -18.06 -0.82 11.25
CA SER A 288 -19.39 -0.45 10.77
C SER A 288 -20.15 -1.65 10.22
N LEU A 289 -21.43 -1.75 10.58
CA LEU A 289 -22.37 -2.70 10.00
C LEU A 289 -23.53 -1.96 9.34
N VAL A 290 -23.91 -2.37 8.13
CA VAL A 290 -25.11 -1.89 7.45
C VAL A 290 -26.13 -3.02 7.37
N PHE A 291 -27.27 -2.83 8.01
CA PHE A 291 -28.39 -3.78 8.00
C PHE A 291 -29.52 -3.24 7.12
N VAL A 292 -29.87 -3.97 6.06
CA VAL A 292 -31.10 -3.68 5.31
C VAL A 292 -32.31 -4.06 6.17
N THR A 293 -33.15 -3.09 6.52
CA THR A 293 -34.24 -3.27 7.50
C THR A 293 -35.32 -2.20 7.36
N ASP A 294 -36.53 -2.51 7.84
CA ASP A 294 -37.66 -1.57 7.93
C ASP A 294 -37.69 -0.77 9.24
N LYS A 295 -36.78 -1.06 10.17
CA LYS A 295 -36.68 -0.40 11.47
C LYS A 295 -36.04 0.98 11.36
N LEU A 296 -36.51 1.90 12.19
CA LEU A 296 -35.90 3.21 12.40
C LEU A 296 -34.83 3.14 13.51
N PRO A 297 -33.85 4.07 13.56
CA PRO A 297 -32.83 4.09 14.60
C PRO A 297 -33.39 4.10 16.03
N SER A 298 -34.53 4.78 16.25
CA SER A 298 -35.18 4.88 17.57
C SER A 298 -35.88 3.60 18.03
N GLN A 299 -36.03 2.60 17.15
CA GLN A 299 -36.71 1.34 17.44
C GLN A 299 -35.75 0.21 17.80
N VAL A 300 -34.45 0.44 17.66
CA VAL A 300 -33.42 -0.59 17.84
C VAL A 300 -32.35 -0.12 18.82
N VAL A 301 -31.71 -1.10 19.45
CA VAL A 301 -30.47 -0.91 20.20
C VAL A 301 -29.43 -1.91 19.70
N VAL A 302 -28.15 -1.53 19.71
CA VAL A 302 -27.07 -2.44 19.34
C VAL A 302 -26.71 -3.30 20.55
N ARG A 303 -26.78 -4.61 20.40
CA ARG A 303 -26.44 -5.56 21.46
C ARG A 303 -25.46 -6.60 20.96
N LYS A 304 -24.59 -7.05 21.86
CA LYS A 304 -23.62 -8.14 21.65
C LYS A 304 -24.05 -9.36 22.44
N HIS A 305 -23.82 -10.55 21.88
CA HIS A 305 -24.01 -11.84 22.56
C HIS A 305 -22.65 -12.45 22.94
N ASN A 306 -22.37 -12.68 24.22
CA ASN A 306 -21.14 -13.38 24.61
C ASN A 306 -21.43 -14.89 24.80
N PRO A 307 -21.00 -15.77 23.88
CA PRO A 307 -21.28 -17.21 23.99
C PRO A 307 -20.57 -17.89 25.18
N ASN A 308 -19.50 -17.30 25.71
CA ASN A 308 -18.73 -17.89 26.81
C ASN A 308 -19.51 -17.84 28.14
N ASN A 309 -20.18 -16.72 28.42
CA ASN A 309 -20.99 -16.54 29.62
C ASN A 309 -22.51 -16.54 29.34
N LYS A 310 -22.90 -16.70 28.07
CA LYS A 310 -24.27 -16.77 27.57
C LYS A 310 -25.12 -15.54 27.94
N ALA A 311 -24.49 -14.37 27.91
CA ALA A 311 -25.12 -13.12 28.28
C ALA A 311 -25.17 -12.14 27.10
N PHE A 312 -26.12 -11.21 27.17
CA PHE A 312 -26.32 -10.17 26.17
C PHE A 312 -26.12 -8.80 26.80
N PHE A 313 -25.42 -7.91 26.10
CA PHE A 313 -25.06 -6.60 26.59
C PHE A 313 -25.31 -5.53 25.53
N THR A 314 -25.80 -4.36 25.95
CA THR A 314 -25.88 -3.20 25.06
C THR A 314 -24.47 -2.66 24.82
N ILE A 315 -24.13 -2.39 23.56
CA ILE A 315 -22.84 -1.77 23.23
C ILE A 315 -22.91 -0.27 23.56
N PRO A 316 -22.12 0.23 24.52
CA PRO A 316 -22.14 1.64 24.86
C PRO A 316 -21.63 2.48 23.68
N ASN A 317 -22.21 3.68 23.51
CA ASN A 317 -21.80 4.66 22.49
C ASN A 317 -21.91 4.18 21.03
N ALA A 318 -22.62 3.08 20.76
CA ALA A 318 -22.92 2.70 19.38
C ALA A 318 -23.80 3.77 18.73
N ASN A 319 -23.39 4.25 17.57
CA ASN A 319 -24.15 5.21 16.77
C ASN A 319 -24.96 4.45 15.71
N ILE A 320 -26.26 4.75 15.63
CA ILE A 320 -27.19 4.15 14.67
C ILE A 320 -27.74 5.29 13.82
N SER A 321 -27.61 5.19 12.51
CA SER A 321 -28.07 6.19 11.56
C SER A 321 -28.81 5.54 10.38
N GLU A 322 -29.78 6.26 9.80
CA GLU A 322 -30.43 5.83 8.58
C GLU A 322 -29.48 6.00 7.39
N THR A 323 -29.53 5.03 6.48
CA THR A 323 -28.81 5.05 5.21
C THR A 323 -29.61 4.28 4.15
N THR A 324 -29.03 4.11 2.97
CA THR A 324 -29.58 3.24 1.93
C THR A 324 -28.52 2.27 1.45
N TYR A 325 -28.90 1.03 1.19
CA TYR A 325 -28.06 0.04 0.52
C TYR A 325 -28.85 -0.55 -0.66
N ASN A 326 -28.30 -0.47 -1.88
CA ASN A 326 -29.00 -0.88 -3.11
C ASN A 326 -30.42 -0.29 -3.25
N ASN A 327 -30.58 1.01 -2.95
CA ASN A 327 -31.87 1.73 -2.95
C ASN A 327 -32.93 1.19 -1.95
N GLN A 328 -32.53 0.35 -1.00
CA GLN A 328 -33.38 -0.11 0.10
C GLN A 328 -33.01 0.63 1.38
N HIS A 329 -34.01 0.86 2.23
CA HIS A 329 -33.78 1.44 3.55
C HIS A 329 -32.88 0.54 4.39
N ALA A 330 -31.90 1.13 5.07
CA ALA A 330 -30.94 0.42 5.88
C ALA A 330 -30.52 1.24 7.10
N LEU A 331 -30.05 0.56 8.13
CA LEU A 331 -29.43 1.19 9.30
C LEU A 331 -27.93 0.94 9.28
N LYS A 332 -27.15 2.01 9.39
CA LYS A 332 -25.70 1.95 9.61
C LYS A 332 -25.43 2.05 11.10
N VAL A 333 -24.78 1.03 11.63
CA VAL A 333 -24.22 0.95 12.98
C VAL A 333 -22.73 1.25 12.90
N THR A 334 -22.23 2.10 13.80
CA THR A 334 -20.79 2.35 13.98
C THR A 334 -20.43 2.37 15.45
N TYR A 335 -19.35 1.69 15.83
CA TYR A 335 -18.80 1.71 17.18
C TYR A 335 -17.32 1.31 17.17
N THR A 336 -16.62 1.58 18.27
CA THR A 336 -15.20 1.25 18.44
C THR A 336 -15.03 0.04 19.34
N ILE A 337 -14.20 -0.90 18.92
CA ILE A 337 -13.78 -2.06 19.71
C ILE A 337 -12.30 -1.87 20.06
N THR A 338 -11.99 -1.86 21.35
CA THR A 338 -10.60 -1.90 21.80
C THR A 338 -10.12 -3.36 21.80
N ASP A 339 -9.00 -3.64 21.15
CA ASP A 339 -8.34 -4.96 21.10
C ASP A 339 -8.02 -5.45 22.52
N ASN A 340 -8.47 -6.66 22.84
CA ASN A 340 -8.43 -7.24 24.19
C ASN A 340 -9.13 -6.37 25.27
N GLY A 341 -10.11 -5.55 24.86
CA GLY A 341 -11.00 -4.79 25.75
C GLY A 341 -12.30 -5.52 26.07
N ASP A 342 -13.17 -4.90 26.87
CA ASP A 342 -14.42 -5.52 27.35
C ASP A 342 -15.39 -5.95 26.24
N LEU A 343 -15.33 -5.29 25.09
CA LEU A 343 -16.15 -5.61 23.92
C LEU A 343 -15.53 -6.68 23.02
N ASP A 344 -14.25 -6.99 23.18
CA ASP A 344 -13.57 -7.99 22.37
C ASP A 344 -13.71 -9.37 23.04
N LEU A 345 -14.29 -10.34 22.34
CA LEU A 345 -14.45 -11.69 22.85
C LEU A 345 -13.23 -12.58 22.62
N ASN A 346 -12.20 -12.07 21.94
CA ASN A 346 -10.94 -12.76 21.75
C ASN A 346 -9.86 -12.16 22.67
N PRO A 347 -9.28 -12.94 23.60
CA PRO A 347 -8.24 -12.43 24.50
C PRO A 347 -6.86 -12.32 23.83
N ALA A 348 -6.70 -12.75 22.58
CA ALA A 348 -5.43 -12.70 21.88
C ALA A 348 -5.22 -11.33 21.24
N ILE A 349 -4.11 -10.66 21.61
CA ILE A 349 -3.70 -9.37 21.04
C ILE A 349 -3.66 -9.44 19.51
N GLY A 350 -4.23 -8.42 18.89
CA GLY A 350 -4.30 -8.24 17.45
C GLY A 350 -5.39 -9.07 16.77
N LYS A 351 -6.36 -9.59 17.52
CA LYS A 351 -7.49 -10.37 16.99
C LYS A 351 -8.78 -9.91 17.64
N ILE A 352 -9.74 -9.47 16.84
CA ILE A 352 -11.08 -9.12 17.31
C ILE A 352 -12.04 -10.28 17.07
N ASN A 353 -12.92 -10.57 18.03
CA ASN A 353 -14.11 -11.40 17.82
C ASN A 353 -15.35 -10.72 18.42
N ASP A 354 -16.38 -10.49 17.61
CA ASP A 354 -17.55 -9.70 18.00
C ASP A 354 -18.86 -10.17 17.33
N PRO A 355 -19.67 -10.95 18.05
CA PRO A 355 -21.07 -11.23 17.72
C PRO A 355 -22.03 -10.10 18.14
N VAL A 356 -22.55 -9.36 17.16
CA VAL A 356 -23.42 -8.17 17.36
C VAL A 356 -24.73 -8.27 16.58
N GLY A 357 -25.80 -7.63 17.04
CA GLY A 357 -27.03 -7.47 16.27
C GLY A 357 -27.86 -6.25 16.65
N LEU A 358 -28.83 -5.94 15.78
CA LEU A 358 -29.87 -4.95 16.05
C LEU A 358 -31.00 -5.63 16.83
N ALA A 359 -31.20 -5.18 18.06
CA ALA A 359 -32.18 -5.70 18.98
C ALA A 359 -33.38 -4.75 19.10
N VAL A 360 -34.58 -5.29 19.10
CA VAL A 360 -35.83 -4.58 19.40
C VAL A 360 -36.31 -5.05 20.76
N GLN A 361 -36.79 -4.13 21.61
CA GLN A 361 -37.32 -4.52 22.92
C GLN A 361 -38.49 -5.50 22.74
N ALA A 362 -38.38 -6.68 23.35
CA ALA A 362 -39.46 -7.65 23.35
C ALA A 362 -40.65 -7.05 24.10
N VAL A 363 -41.82 -7.01 23.45
CA VAL A 363 -43.05 -6.62 24.14
C VAL A 363 -43.41 -7.78 25.05
N ALA A 364 -42.96 -7.71 26.31
CA ALA A 364 -43.37 -8.65 27.33
C ALA A 364 -44.89 -8.50 27.50
N VAL A 365 -45.67 -9.39 26.90
CA VAL A 365 -47.06 -9.57 27.30
C VAL A 365 -46.97 -10.05 28.75
N PRO A 366 -47.46 -9.30 29.75
CA PRO A 366 -47.38 -9.76 31.12
C PRO A 366 -48.07 -11.13 31.16
N ASN A 367 -47.33 -12.16 31.57
CA ASN A 367 -47.89 -13.49 31.81
C ASN A 367 -48.73 -13.40 33.09
N THR A 368 -49.87 -12.72 33.00
CA THR A 368 -50.88 -12.72 34.05
C THR A 368 -51.49 -14.11 34.02
N GLY A 369 -50.88 -15.05 34.76
CA GLY A 369 -51.49 -16.34 35.07
C GLY A 369 -52.81 -16.10 35.79
N LEU A 370 -53.88 -15.94 35.01
CA LEU A 370 -55.22 -15.61 35.46
C LEU A 370 -56.13 -16.73 34.95
N GLY A 371 -56.11 -17.85 35.67
CA GLY A 371 -57.02 -18.96 35.42
C GLY A 371 -56.45 -20.29 35.85
N ASN A 372 -56.55 -20.61 37.14
CA ASN A 372 -56.92 -21.93 37.66
C ASN A 372 -57.19 -21.77 39.17
N TYR A 373 -58.41 -21.33 39.49
CA TYR A 373 -59.04 -21.57 40.78
C TYR A 373 -60.12 -22.63 40.58
#